data_AF-K9PDQ5-F1
#
_entry.id   AF-K9PDQ5-F1
#
_cell.length_a   1.000
_cell.length_b   1.000
_cell.length_c   1.000
_cell.angle_alpha   90.00
_cell.angle_beta   90.00
_cell.angle_gamma   90.00
#
_symmetry.space_group_name_H-M   'P 1'
#
loop_
_entity.id
_entity.type
_entity.pdbx_description
1 polymer ?
#
loop_
_entity_poly.entity_id
_entity_poly.type
_entity_poly.pdbx_seq_one_letter_code
_entity_poly.pdbx_strand_id
1 'polypeptide(L)'
;MSIWIVTTGNSDIILKHDKNWGNLYGEIRYDLECTEFASPLPLDPYNQEAGLTVPARVLGLVYANQPDVYKSDDLKFPLLDTYCQYLENNTKPERIIILLTDQSQIFNEEQKIYEKCPYWQDTCTLKPLLEWYFKAKFDYQPEFLYLTPKNIGRGIDNWNETLALVEETLFQDDNHLKIYVSHQAGTPAISSAVQFVSLGRFKNVQFLVSNEYFDEDYQQQSKSEAIDSSNYWRGMQIQKAKQLIIKGLPAAAKEILTGIANEQTIEQLNQIVDLFNIKNSLVKGQEFEVKSAVGRIVTALDLVEIFFKQENYIQGVAILNAMQETFLKAAIISQNKKINDYPIQLSNIVGWDKFGLFIKSQNEIKKLPNLQDPLDILKQLKFPNSDLRDSDVKYWEKYQNQRDTKFKLSNSTELQWLCELRQDFKAWGLLEWSCQYRKTEDDLRNQLLHNLLGVNQQEVRDYLLGYKDTSIKRFLGSIKQKAINEVYEAYHQEVKLPFLKALKLFGLWKDEANNNKLEIKLKEIADSLV
;
A
#
# COMPACT_ATOMS: atom_id res chain seq x y z
N MET A 1 1.23 -12.21 -27.38
CA MET A 1 -0.20 -12.26 -27.06
C MET A 1 -0.75 -10.90 -26.70
N SER A 2 -1.59 -10.39 -27.60
CA SER A 2 -2.30 -9.12 -27.49
C SER A 2 -3.81 -9.35 -27.62
N ILE A 3 -4.58 -8.66 -26.80
CA ILE A 3 -6.05 -8.69 -26.84
C ILE A 3 -6.53 -7.29 -27.23
N TRP A 4 -7.54 -7.22 -28.08
CA TRP A 4 -8.24 -5.98 -28.41
C TRP A 4 -9.68 -6.03 -27.92
N ILE A 5 -10.03 -5.13 -27.01
CA ILE A 5 -11.38 -4.94 -26.49
C ILE A 5 -12.01 -3.73 -27.20
N VAL A 6 -13.20 -3.91 -27.75
CA VAL A 6 -13.89 -2.90 -28.56
C VAL A 6 -15.26 -2.65 -27.97
N THR A 7 -15.57 -1.39 -27.65
CA THR A 7 -16.95 -0.96 -27.42
C THR A 7 -17.60 -0.62 -28.75
N THR A 8 -18.90 -0.87 -28.85
CA THR A 8 -19.68 -0.53 -30.05
C THR A 8 -20.80 0.46 -29.70
N GLY A 9 -21.23 1.23 -30.69
CA GLY A 9 -22.36 2.16 -30.59
C GLY A 9 -22.99 2.48 -31.95
N ASN A 10 -23.99 3.37 -31.94
CA ASN A 10 -24.80 3.71 -33.11
C ASN A 10 -24.01 4.35 -34.26
N SER A 11 -22.84 4.95 -33.99
CA SER A 11 -22.03 5.64 -34.99
C SER A 11 -20.93 4.77 -35.60
N ASP A 12 -20.75 3.53 -35.15
CA ASP A 12 -19.68 2.66 -35.67
C ASP A 12 -19.95 2.13 -37.07
N ILE A 13 -21.23 1.93 -37.40
CA ILE A 13 -21.65 1.43 -38.69
C ILE A 13 -22.62 2.45 -39.28
N ILE A 14 -22.19 3.07 -40.37
CA ILE A 14 -22.92 4.15 -41.04
C ILE A 14 -23.40 3.65 -42.39
N LEU A 15 -24.63 4.02 -42.73
CA LEU A 15 -25.19 3.77 -44.04
C LEU A 15 -24.64 4.83 -45.01
N LYS A 16 -23.93 4.43 -46.07
CA LYS A 16 -23.37 5.34 -47.08
C LYS A 16 -24.46 6.05 -47.88
N HIS A 17 -25.52 5.31 -48.22
CA HIS A 17 -26.66 5.78 -49.00
C HIS A 17 -27.89 4.90 -48.77
N ASP A 18 -29.07 5.40 -49.10
CA ASP A 18 -30.37 4.75 -48.89
C ASP A 18 -30.89 3.94 -50.09
N LYS A 19 -30.08 3.76 -51.15
CA LYS A 19 -30.51 3.11 -52.41
C LYS A 19 -31.21 1.77 -52.21
N ASN A 20 -30.68 0.92 -51.34
CA ASN A 20 -31.26 -0.40 -51.03
C ASN A 20 -32.13 -0.37 -49.77
N TRP A 21 -32.01 0.66 -48.92
CA TRP A 21 -32.61 0.71 -47.60
C TRP A 21 -34.12 0.49 -47.62
N GLY A 22 -34.86 1.21 -48.48
CA GLY A 22 -36.32 1.11 -48.51
C GLY A 22 -36.84 -0.29 -48.84
N ASN A 23 -36.13 -1.02 -49.71
CA ASN A 23 -36.47 -2.41 -50.05
C ASN A 23 -36.13 -3.34 -48.90
N LEU A 24 -34.89 -3.29 -48.39
CA LEU A 24 -34.40 -4.18 -47.33
C LEU A 24 -35.16 -3.97 -46.00
N TYR A 25 -35.42 -2.72 -45.64
CA TYR A 25 -36.26 -2.39 -44.48
C TYR A 25 -37.70 -2.87 -44.69
N GLY A 26 -38.23 -2.75 -45.91
CA GLY A 26 -39.57 -3.21 -46.27
C GLY A 26 -39.80 -4.70 -46.04
N GLU A 27 -38.75 -5.53 -46.13
CA GLU A 27 -38.81 -6.97 -45.87
C GLU A 27 -39.05 -7.29 -44.39
N ILE A 28 -38.50 -6.50 -43.47
CA ILE A 28 -38.54 -6.79 -42.04
C ILE A 28 -39.48 -5.87 -41.24
N ARG A 29 -39.98 -4.77 -41.84
CA ARG A 29 -40.71 -3.72 -41.11
C ARG A 29 -41.92 -4.21 -40.31
N TYR A 30 -42.53 -5.31 -40.75
CA TYR A 30 -43.71 -5.89 -40.09
C TYR A 30 -43.34 -6.79 -38.90
N ASP A 31 -42.07 -7.14 -38.77
CA ASP A 31 -41.52 -7.90 -37.66
C ASP A 31 -40.93 -6.99 -36.56
N LEU A 32 -40.90 -5.67 -36.79
CA LEU A 32 -40.42 -4.66 -35.84
C LEU A 32 -41.55 -4.09 -35.00
N GLU A 33 -41.26 -3.79 -33.73
CA GLU A 33 -42.20 -3.12 -32.83
C GLU A 33 -42.45 -1.65 -33.24
N CYS A 34 -41.51 -1.01 -33.94
CA CYS A 34 -41.60 0.38 -34.40
C CYS A 34 -41.36 0.46 -35.92
N THR A 35 -42.22 1.19 -36.64
CA THR A 35 -42.17 1.32 -38.11
C THR A 35 -41.58 2.64 -38.61
N GLU A 36 -41.20 3.54 -37.70
CA GLU A 36 -40.79 4.91 -38.00
C GLU A 36 -39.38 5.01 -38.64
N PHE A 37 -38.65 3.90 -38.76
CA PHE A 37 -37.28 3.87 -39.33
C PHE A 37 -37.20 3.77 -40.86
N ALA A 38 -38.31 3.97 -41.57
CA ALA A 38 -38.36 3.82 -43.03
C ALA A 38 -37.47 4.83 -43.78
N SER A 39 -37.24 6.00 -43.19
CA SER A 39 -36.45 7.08 -43.79
C SER A 39 -35.22 7.38 -42.92
N PRO A 40 -34.03 6.90 -43.32
CA PRO A 40 -32.81 7.13 -42.56
C PRO A 40 -32.44 8.62 -42.61
N LEU A 41 -31.87 9.14 -41.52
CA LEU A 41 -31.58 10.58 -41.39
C LEU A 41 -30.14 10.89 -41.82
N PRO A 42 -29.87 12.02 -42.50
CA PRO A 42 -28.50 12.42 -42.81
C PRO A 42 -27.72 12.77 -41.54
N LEU A 43 -26.46 12.31 -41.47
CA LEU A 43 -25.54 12.67 -40.38
C LEU A 43 -25.19 14.16 -40.42
N ASP A 44 -25.01 14.71 -41.62
CA ASP A 44 -24.86 16.14 -41.87
C ASP A 44 -25.83 16.55 -42.99
N PRO A 45 -26.82 17.41 -42.71
CA PRO A 45 -27.78 17.86 -43.72
C PRO A 45 -27.14 18.67 -44.86
N TYR A 46 -25.89 19.14 -44.69
CA TYR A 46 -25.15 19.90 -45.69
C TYR A 46 -24.08 19.06 -46.42
N ASN A 47 -23.82 17.82 -45.99
CA ASN A 47 -22.83 16.92 -46.59
C ASN A 47 -23.41 15.53 -46.83
N GLN A 48 -23.75 15.23 -48.09
CA GLN A 48 -24.30 13.93 -48.49
C GLN A 48 -23.29 12.76 -48.34
N GLU A 49 -21.98 13.04 -48.36
CA GLU A 49 -20.93 12.01 -48.22
C GLU A 49 -20.72 11.59 -46.76
N ALA A 50 -21.22 12.38 -45.81
CA ALA A 50 -21.20 12.05 -44.38
C ALA A 50 -21.96 10.73 -44.11
N GLY A 51 -22.98 10.43 -44.91
CA GLY A 51 -23.81 9.24 -44.80
C GLY A 51 -25.06 9.47 -43.95
N LEU A 52 -25.73 8.36 -43.63
CA LEU A 52 -27.02 8.33 -42.98
C LEU A 52 -26.93 7.54 -41.66
N THR A 53 -27.67 7.99 -40.66
CA THR A 53 -27.76 7.37 -39.34
C THR A 53 -29.09 6.66 -39.17
N VAL A 54 -29.00 5.47 -38.58
CA VAL A 54 -30.12 4.63 -38.14
C VAL A 54 -29.73 3.97 -36.83
N PRO A 55 -30.69 3.64 -35.95
CA PRO A 55 -30.35 2.97 -34.69
C PRO A 55 -29.66 1.62 -34.94
N ALA A 56 -28.64 1.31 -34.14
CA ALA A 56 -27.82 0.10 -34.30
C ALA A 56 -28.66 -1.17 -34.35
N ARG A 57 -29.68 -1.27 -33.48
CA ARG A 57 -30.54 -2.45 -33.43
C ARG A 57 -31.21 -2.69 -34.79
N VAL A 58 -31.75 -1.63 -35.39
CA VAL A 58 -32.47 -1.67 -36.67
C VAL A 58 -31.50 -2.01 -37.81
N LEU A 59 -30.35 -1.36 -37.86
CA LEU A 59 -29.33 -1.63 -38.87
C LEU A 59 -28.91 -3.10 -38.87
N GLY A 60 -28.66 -3.66 -37.69
CA GLY A 60 -28.32 -5.07 -37.51
C GLY A 60 -29.42 -5.99 -38.03
N LEU A 61 -30.68 -5.71 -37.71
CA LEU A 61 -31.82 -6.50 -38.19
C LEU A 61 -31.99 -6.45 -39.71
N VAL A 62 -31.84 -5.26 -40.32
CA VAL A 62 -32.00 -5.08 -41.78
C VAL A 62 -30.90 -5.81 -42.55
N TYR A 63 -29.64 -5.71 -42.12
CA TYR A 63 -28.50 -6.19 -42.90
C TYR A 63 -27.92 -7.55 -42.45
N ALA A 64 -28.25 -8.08 -41.28
CA ALA A 64 -27.64 -9.31 -40.75
C ALA A 64 -27.68 -10.49 -41.73
N ASN A 65 -28.84 -10.69 -42.37
CA ASN A 65 -29.10 -11.83 -43.27
C ASN A 65 -28.95 -11.49 -44.76
N GLN A 66 -28.48 -10.28 -45.08
CA GLN A 66 -28.38 -9.84 -46.46
C GLN A 66 -27.08 -10.33 -47.12
N PRO A 67 -27.06 -10.51 -48.45
CA PRO A 67 -25.84 -10.79 -49.18
C PRO A 67 -24.72 -9.78 -48.88
N ASP A 68 -23.48 -10.28 -48.83
CA ASP A 68 -22.29 -9.46 -48.51
C ASP A 68 -22.07 -8.29 -49.48
N VAL A 69 -22.56 -8.42 -50.72
CA VAL A 69 -22.54 -7.33 -51.70
C VAL A 69 -23.27 -6.09 -51.17
N TYR A 70 -24.47 -6.26 -50.59
CA TYR A 70 -25.21 -5.14 -49.99
C TYR A 70 -24.49 -4.56 -48.78
N LYS A 71 -23.95 -5.42 -47.90
CA LYS A 71 -23.15 -4.94 -46.76
C LYS A 71 -21.95 -4.10 -47.20
N SER A 72 -21.24 -4.54 -48.24
CA SER A 72 -20.06 -3.85 -48.76
C SER A 72 -20.37 -2.54 -49.48
N ASP A 73 -21.48 -2.49 -50.22
CA ASP A 73 -21.92 -1.31 -50.96
C ASP A 73 -22.50 -0.26 -49.98
N ASP A 74 -23.44 -0.68 -49.14
CA ASP A 74 -24.25 0.21 -48.31
C ASP A 74 -23.57 0.64 -47.00
N LEU A 75 -22.66 -0.15 -46.40
CA LEU A 75 -22.14 0.12 -45.05
C LEU A 75 -20.68 0.61 -45.05
N LYS A 76 -20.36 1.53 -44.14
CA LYS A 76 -18.98 1.94 -43.80
C LYS A 76 -18.74 1.87 -42.28
N PHE A 77 -17.49 1.61 -41.88
CA PHE A 77 -17.08 1.39 -40.49
C PHE A 77 -15.96 2.35 -40.07
N PRO A 78 -16.22 3.67 -40.01
CA PRO A 78 -15.17 4.69 -39.99
C PRO A 78 -14.19 4.55 -38.81
N LEU A 79 -14.70 4.32 -37.60
CA LEU A 79 -13.86 4.13 -36.41
C LEU A 79 -13.09 2.79 -36.48
N LEU A 80 -13.78 1.69 -36.78
CA LEU A 80 -13.13 0.37 -36.85
C LEU A 80 -12.08 0.29 -37.96
N ASP A 81 -12.32 0.89 -39.11
CA ASP A 81 -11.34 0.93 -40.21
C ASP A 81 -10.05 1.64 -39.76
N THR A 82 -10.20 2.76 -39.05
CA THR A 82 -9.07 3.52 -38.50
C THR A 82 -8.29 2.72 -37.45
N TYR A 83 -8.98 1.99 -36.56
CA TYR A 83 -8.33 1.11 -35.58
C TYR A 83 -7.65 -0.09 -36.23
N CYS A 84 -8.31 -0.74 -37.20
CA CYS A 84 -7.75 -1.90 -37.90
C CYS A 84 -6.46 -1.51 -38.63
N GLN A 85 -6.44 -0.38 -39.33
CA GLN A 85 -5.24 0.13 -40.00
C GLN A 85 -4.07 0.34 -39.03
N TYR A 86 -4.33 0.85 -37.81
CA TYR A 86 -3.28 0.97 -36.80
C TYR A 86 -2.76 -0.39 -36.35
N LEU A 87 -3.66 -1.33 -36.05
CA LEU A 87 -3.29 -2.66 -35.54
C LEU A 87 -2.54 -3.49 -36.60
N GLU A 88 -2.92 -3.41 -37.88
CA GLU A 88 -2.21 -4.05 -38.99
C GLU A 88 -0.76 -3.56 -39.10
N ASN A 89 -0.55 -2.26 -38.95
CA ASN A 89 0.78 -1.65 -39.07
C ASN A 89 1.67 -1.81 -37.83
N ASN A 90 1.11 -2.14 -36.67
CA ASN A 90 1.84 -2.18 -35.40
C ASN A 90 1.85 -3.57 -34.76
N THR A 91 0.69 -4.13 -34.41
CA THR A 91 0.57 -5.43 -33.75
C THR A 91 -0.82 -5.99 -33.99
N LYS A 92 -0.91 -7.03 -34.82
CA LYS A 92 -2.17 -7.75 -35.06
C LYS A 92 -2.64 -8.39 -33.75
N PRO A 93 -3.89 -8.19 -33.31
CA PRO A 93 -4.43 -8.82 -32.12
C PRO A 93 -4.56 -10.33 -32.32
N GLU A 94 -4.24 -11.10 -31.28
CA GLU A 94 -4.45 -12.55 -31.25
C GLU A 94 -5.86 -12.91 -30.80
N ARG A 95 -6.52 -12.00 -30.07
CA ARG A 95 -7.92 -12.13 -29.63
C ARG A 95 -8.63 -10.77 -29.75
N ILE A 96 -9.83 -10.79 -30.33
CA ILE A 96 -10.70 -9.61 -30.45
C ILE A 96 -11.97 -9.87 -29.65
N ILE A 97 -12.32 -8.93 -28.78
CA ILE A 97 -13.47 -9.01 -27.87
C ILE A 97 -14.34 -7.80 -28.09
N ILE A 98 -15.59 -8.03 -28.47
CA ILE A 98 -16.54 -6.98 -28.78
C ILE A 98 -17.60 -6.92 -27.69
N LEU A 99 -17.77 -5.75 -27.10
CA LEU A 99 -18.81 -5.48 -26.12
C LEU A 99 -20.06 -4.97 -26.84
N LEU A 100 -21.16 -5.71 -26.67
CA LEU A 100 -22.48 -5.38 -27.22
C LEU A 100 -23.46 -5.06 -26.09
N THR A 101 -24.38 -4.12 -26.31
CA THR A 101 -25.44 -3.83 -25.33
C THR A 101 -26.72 -4.56 -25.67
N ASP A 102 -27.44 -5.05 -24.66
CA ASP A 102 -28.80 -5.57 -24.82
C ASP A 102 -29.67 -5.22 -23.61
N GLN A 103 -30.50 -4.20 -23.74
CA GLN A 103 -31.39 -3.68 -22.71
C GLN A 103 -32.82 -4.21 -22.89
N SER A 104 -33.03 -5.24 -23.73
CA SER A 104 -34.35 -5.78 -24.06
C SER A 104 -35.18 -6.20 -22.84
N GLN A 105 -34.53 -6.62 -21.76
CA GLN A 105 -35.18 -7.11 -20.54
C GLN A 105 -35.78 -6.02 -19.65
N ILE A 106 -35.37 -4.75 -19.82
CA ILE A 106 -35.82 -3.63 -18.98
C ILE A 106 -36.89 -2.74 -19.64
N PHE A 107 -37.25 -3.04 -20.90
CA PHE A 107 -38.28 -2.33 -21.66
C PHE A 107 -39.42 -3.28 -22.05
N ASN A 108 -40.66 -2.86 -21.84
CA ASN A 108 -41.84 -3.60 -22.28
C ASN A 108 -42.23 -3.24 -23.74
N GLU A 109 -43.15 -4.00 -24.33
CA GLU A 109 -43.60 -3.80 -25.72
C GLU A 109 -44.18 -2.39 -25.97
N GLU A 110 -44.94 -1.85 -25.01
CA GLU A 110 -45.51 -0.49 -25.10
C GLU A 110 -44.43 0.61 -25.12
N GLN A 111 -43.25 0.33 -24.59
CA GLN A 111 -42.12 1.27 -24.66
C GLN A 111 -41.34 1.12 -25.97
N LYS A 112 -41.27 -0.09 -26.53
CA LYS A 112 -40.52 -0.39 -27.75
C LYS A 112 -41.16 0.17 -29.02
N ILE A 113 -42.48 0.41 -29.02
CA ILE A 113 -43.15 1.05 -30.17
C ILE A 113 -42.65 2.48 -30.47
N TYR A 114 -42.01 3.14 -29.50
CA TYR A 114 -41.46 4.48 -29.66
C TYR A 114 -40.06 4.44 -30.26
N GLU A 115 -39.82 5.13 -31.39
CA GLU A 115 -38.53 5.17 -32.08
C GLU A 115 -37.36 5.64 -31.20
N LYS A 116 -37.67 6.46 -30.19
CA LYS A 116 -36.70 7.08 -29.26
C LYS A 116 -36.37 6.20 -28.05
N CYS A 117 -36.95 5.02 -27.96
CA CYS A 117 -36.65 4.09 -26.89
C CYS A 117 -35.15 3.69 -26.94
N PRO A 118 -34.39 3.76 -25.82
CA PRO A 118 -32.99 3.36 -25.80
C PRO A 118 -32.75 1.91 -26.25
N TYR A 119 -33.75 1.04 -26.17
CA TYR A 119 -33.76 -0.29 -26.76
C TYR A 119 -33.27 -0.32 -28.22
N TRP A 120 -33.69 0.65 -29.04
CA TRP A 120 -33.33 0.69 -30.47
C TRP A 120 -31.86 1.04 -30.71
N GLN A 121 -31.21 1.65 -29.71
CA GLN A 121 -29.80 2.01 -29.76
C GLN A 121 -28.86 0.85 -29.38
N ASP A 122 -29.42 -0.29 -28.96
CA ASP A 122 -28.62 -1.45 -28.57
C ASP A 122 -27.85 -2.07 -29.74
N THR A 123 -26.65 -2.55 -29.46
CA THR A 123 -25.75 -3.08 -30.49
C THR A 123 -25.79 -4.61 -30.63
N CYS A 124 -26.58 -5.33 -29.83
CA CYS A 124 -26.60 -6.79 -29.84
C CYS A 124 -26.93 -7.43 -31.21
N THR A 125 -27.74 -6.77 -32.04
CA THR A 125 -28.10 -7.27 -33.38
C THR A 125 -27.03 -6.98 -34.43
N LEU A 126 -26.00 -6.17 -34.12
CA LEU A 126 -24.86 -5.92 -35.02
C LEU A 126 -23.89 -7.10 -35.12
N LYS A 127 -24.01 -8.11 -34.24
CA LYS A 127 -23.10 -9.26 -34.18
C LYS A 127 -22.78 -9.87 -35.57
N PRO A 128 -23.77 -10.22 -36.42
CA PRO A 128 -23.47 -10.82 -37.74
C PRO A 128 -22.69 -9.90 -38.67
N LEU A 129 -22.93 -8.59 -38.59
CA LEU A 129 -22.19 -7.59 -39.39
C LEU A 129 -20.75 -7.46 -38.92
N LEU A 130 -20.53 -7.50 -37.61
CA LEU A 130 -19.20 -7.43 -37.01
C LEU A 130 -18.40 -8.72 -37.27
N GLU A 131 -19.03 -9.89 -37.21
CA GLU A 131 -18.42 -11.17 -37.63
C GLU A 131 -17.97 -11.11 -39.09
N TRP A 132 -18.84 -10.66 -39.99
CA TRP A 132 -18.51 -10.47 -41.40
C TRP A 132 -17.33 -9.49 -41.60
N TYR A 133 -17.39 -8.33 -40.94
CA TYR A 133 -16.35 -7.29 -41.02
C TYR A 133 -14.99 -7.81 -40.56
N PHE A 134 -14.90 -8.41 -39.37
CA PHE A 134 -13.62 -8.90 -38.83
C PHE A 134 -13.11 -10.13 -39.54
N LYS A 135 -13.99 -10.98 -40.08
CA LYS A 135 -13.58 -12.09 -40.95
C LYS A 135 -12.93 -11.56 -42.23
N ALA A 136 -13.48 -10.51 -42.84
CA ALA A 136 -12.91 -9.90 -44.04
C ALA A 136 -11.57 -9.19 -43.78
N LYS A 137 -11.43 -8.49 -42.65
CA LYS A 137 -10.22 -7.71 -42.32
C LYS A 137 -9.07 -8.56 -41.76
N PHE A 138 -9.35 -9.44 -40.80
CA PHE A 138 -8.32 -10.14 -40.05
C PHE A 138 -8.31 -11.66 -40.23
N ASP A 139 -9.27 -12.22 -40.99
CA ASP A 139 -9.55 -13.67 -41.04
C ASP A 139 -9.88 -14.26 -39.65
N TYR A 140 -10.42 -13.42 -38.74
CA TYR A 140 -10.62 -13.74 -37.34
C TYR A 140 -12.11 -13.80 -36.96
N GLN A 141 -12.45 -14.66 -36.01
CA GLN A 141 -13.79 -14.74 -35.42
C GLN A 141 -13.79 -14.08 -34.04
N PRO A 142 -14.37 -12.88 -33.88
CA PRO A 142 -14.39 -12.15 -32.61
C PRO A 142 -15.21 -12.87 -31.54
N GLU A 143 -14.83 -12.65 -30.29
CA GLU A 143 -15.63 -13.03 -29.12
C GLU A 143 -16.61 -11.90 -28.77
N PHE A 144 -17.84 -12.24 -28.44
CA PHE A 144 -18.89 -11.27 -28.11
C PHE A 144 -19.29 -11.40 -26.67
N LEU A 145 -19.27 -10.28 -25.95
CA LEU A 145 -19.75 -10.18 -24.58
C LEU A 145 -20.90 -9.17 -24.52
N TYR A 146 -21.91 -9.47 -23.71
CA TYR A 146 -23.16 -8.71 -23.67
C TYR A 146 -23.30 -7.96 -22.35
N LEU A 147 -23.55 -6.66 -22.43
CA LEU A 147 -23.92 -5.81 -21.30
C LEU A 147 -25.45 -5.76 -21.21
N THR A 148 -26.01 -6.60 -20.33
CA THR A 148 -27.46 -6.76 -20.17
C THR A 148 -27.92 -6.27 -18.80
N PRO A 149 -28.45 -5.03 -18.69
CA PRO A 149 -29.02 -4.57 -17.43
C PRO A 149 -30.23 -5.41 -17.04
N LYS A 150 -30.35 -5.68 -15.74
CA LYS A 150 -31.42 -6.50 -15.16
C LYS A 150 -32.42 -5.67 -14.33
N ASN A 151 -32.06 -4.45 -13.96
CA ASN A 151 -32.82 -3.60 -13.06
C ASN A 151 -33.73 -2.64 -13.83
N ILE A 152 -35.04 -2.82 -13.71
CA ILE A 152 -36.04 -1.93 -14.32
C ILE A 152 -35.79 -0.49 -13.87
N GLY A 153 -35.82 0.45 -14.82
CA GLY A 153 -35.57 1.88 -14.56
C GLY A 153 -34.10 2.28 -14.51
N ARG A 154 -33.17 1.35 -14.73
CA ARG A 154 -31.73 1.64 -14.83
C ARG A 154 -31.12 0.99 -16.08
N GLY A 155 -31.02 1.76 -17.15
CA GLY A 155 -30.38 1.35 -18.40
C GLY A 155 -28.86 1.50 -18.40
N ILE A 156 -28.24 1.26 -19.57
CA ILE A 156 -26.79 1.26 -19.81
C ILE A 156 -26.13 2.66 -19.77
N ASP A 157 -26.93 3.71 -19.61
CA ASP A 157 -26.42 5.07 -19.32
C ASP A 157 -26.40 5.38 -17.82
N ASN A 158 -26.95 4.50 -16.98
CA ASN A 158 -26.73 4.59 -15.54
C ASN A 158 -25.30 4.15 -15.23
N TRP A 159 -24.47 5.10 -14.79
CA TRP A 159 -23.04 4.87 -14.60
C TRP A 159 -22.74 3.73 -13.61
N ASN A 160 -23.44 3.65 -12.47
CA ASN A 160 -23.20 2.61 -11.46
C ASN A 160 -23.57 1.21 -11.98
N GLU A 161 -24.73 1.07 -12.63
CA GLU A 161 -25.12 -0.22 -13.22
C GLU A 161 -24.17 -0.64 -14.33
N THR A 162 -23.76 0.30 -15.17
CA THR A 162 -22.86 0.03 -16.30
C THR A 162 -21.48 -0.38 -15.83
N LEU A 163 -20.94 0.29 -14.80
CA LEU A 163 -19.68 -0.11 -14.18
C LEU A 163 -19.77 -1.54 -13.66
N ALA A 164 -20.82 -1.87 -12.89
CA ALA A 164 -21.02 -3.21 -12.36
C ALA A 164 -21.15 -4.27 -13.47
N LEU A 165 -21.90 -3.98 -14.53
CA LEU A 165 -22.04 -4.88 -15.68
C LEU A 165 -20.70 -5.11 -16.40
N VAL A 166 -19.92 -4.06 -16.64
CA VAL A 166 -18.60 -4.18 -17.28
C VAL A 166 -17.64 -4.96 -16.39
N GLU A 167 -17.68 -4.77 -15.07
CA GLU A 167 -16.93 -5.58 -14.10
C GLU A 167 -17.36 -7.06 -14.17
N GLU A 168 -18.63 -7.38 -14.14
CA GLU A 168 -19.09 -8.77 -14.22
C GLU A 168 -18.75 -9.42 -15.58
N THR A 169 -18.76 -8.64 -16.65
CA THR A 169 -18.65 -9.13 -18.03
C THR A 169 -17.21 -9.32 -18.48
N LEU A 170 -16.32 -8.37 -18.18
CA LEU A 170 -14.91 -8.54 -18.49
C LEU A 170 -14.33 -9.67 -17.61
N PHE A 171 -13.39 -10.43 -18.13
CA PHE A 171 -12.69 -11.47 -17.37
C PHE A 171 -11.44 -10.88 -16.72
N GLN A 172 -10.80 -11.66 -15.85
CA GLN A 172 -9.45 -11.42 -15.39
C GLN A 172 -8.52 -12.34 -16.19
N ASP A 173 -7.55 -11.77 -16.92
CA ASP A 173 -6.57 -12.55 -17.68
C ASP A 173 -5.17 -12.43 -17.07
N ASP A 174 -4.25 -13.21 -17.63
CA ASP A 174 -2.88 -13.32 -17.19
C ASP A 174 -2.11 -11.99 -17.28
N ASN A 175 -1.25 -11.75 -16.29
CA ASN A 175 -0.61 -10.45 -16.02
C ASN A 175 0.37 -9.94 -17.10
N HIS A 176 0.56 -10.67 -18.19
CA HIS A 176 1.60 -10.42 -19.21
C HIS A 176 1.04 -10.03 -20.58
N LEU A 177 -0.28 -9.95 -20.75
CA LEU A 177 -0.89 -9.62 -22.03
C LEU A 177 -0.93 -8.11 -22.28
N LYS A 178 -0.65 -7.71 -23.52
CA LYS A 178 -0.85 -6.33 -23.98
C LYS A 178 -2.31 -6.16 -24.39
N ILE A 179 -3.02 -5.25 -23.73
CA ILE A 179 -4.45 -5.02 -23.93
C ILE A 179 -4.64 -3.69 -24.67
N TYR A 180 -5.26 -3.74 -25.84
CA TYR A 180 -5.74 -2.57 -26.54
C TYR A 180 -7.22 -2.38 -26.24
N VAL A 181 -7.63 -1.16 -25.92
CA VAL A 181 -9.02 -0.83 -25.61
C VAL A 181 -9.48 0.33 -26.50
N SER A 182 -10.40 0.03 -27.42
CA SER A 182 -11.10 1.04 -28.23
C SER A 182 -12.45 1.32 -27.62
N HIS A 183 -12.59 2.50 -27.01
CA HIS A 183 -13.75 2.82 -26.16
C HIS A 183 -14.64 3.95 -26.71
N GLN A 184 -14.22 4.67 -27.76
CA GLN A 184 -14.84 5.93 -28.19
C GLN A 184 -16.26 5.79 -28.74
N ALA A 185 -16.67 4.60 -29.15
CA ALA A 185 -17.97 4.42 -29.78
C ALA A 185 -19.12 4.11 -28.82
N GLY A 186 -18.80 3.54 -27.65
CA GLY A 186 -19.79 3.32 -26.60
C GLY A 186 -20.30 4.64 -26.01
N THR A 187 -21.45 4.59 -25.34
CA THR A 187 -21.95 5.76 -24.59
C THR A 187 -20.93 6.21 -23.55
N PRO A 188 -20.97 7.48 -23.07
CA PRO A 188 -20.02 7.96 -22.07
C PRO A 188 -19.93 7.06 -20.82
N ALA A 189 -21.04 6.44 -20.40
CA ALA A 189 -21.06 5.48 -19.30
C ALA A 189 -20.25 4.21 -19.60
N ILE A 190 -20.48 3.59 -20.76
CA ILE A 190 -19.74 2.39 -21.20
C ILE A 190 -18.26 2.70 -21.41
N SER A 191 -17.98 3.79 -22.13
CA SER A 191 -16.63 4.25 -22.47
C SER A 191 -15.78 4.46 -21.22
N SER A 192 -16.31 5.17 -20.22
CA SER A 192 -15.61 5.37 -18.95
C SER A 192 -15.50 4.09 -18.11
N ALA A 193 -16.57 3.28 -18.00
CA ALA A 193 -16.54 2.03 -17.25
C ALA A 193 -15.48 1.05 -17.79
N VAL A 194 -15.41 0.86 -19.12
CA VAL A 194 -14.43 -0.03 -19.74
C VAL A 194 -13.01 0.47 -19.53
N GLN A 195 -12.76 1.79 -19.60
CA GLN A 195 -11.45 2.35 -19.25
C GLN A 195 -11.07 2.04 -17.80
N PHE A 196 -11.95 2.32 -16.84
CA PHE A 196 -11.68 2.10 -15.41
C PHE A 196 -11.44 0.63 -15.09
N VAL A 197 -12.31 -0.25 -15.57
CA VAL A 197 -12.21 -1.70 -15.32
C VAL A 197 -10.95 -2.26 -15.98
N SER A 198 -10.63 -1.83 -17.20
CA SER A 198 -9.40 -2.28 -17.89
C SER A 198 -8.14 -1.86 -17.13
N LEU A 199 -8.06 -0.59 -16.69
CA LEU A 199 -6.94 -0.12 -15.87
C LEU A 199 -6.88 -0.83 -14.51
N GLY A 200 -8.02 -1.18 -13.92
CA GLY A 200 -8.09 -1.90 -12.65
C GLY A 200 -7.62 -3.35 -12.74
N ARG A 201 -7.85 -4.00 -13.88
CA ARG A 201 -7.64 -5.45 -14.06
C ARG A 201 -6.36 -5.82 -14.76
N PHE A 202 -5.91 -5.02 -15.71
CA PHE A 202 -4.77 -5.34 -16.57
C PHE A 202 -3.61 -4.38 -16.31
N LYS A 203 -2.37 -4.91 -16.32
CA LYS A 203 -1.16 -4.11 -16.08
C LYS A 203 -0.71 -3.32 -17.31
N ASN A 204 -0.91 -3.85 -18.51
CA ASN A 204 -0.40 -3.30 -19.76
C ASN A 204 -1.55 -2.93 -20.72
N VAL A 205 -2.21 -1.81 -20.43
CA VAL A 205 -3.34 -1.29 -21.21
C VAL A 205 -2.89 -0.12 -22.08
N GLN A 206 -3.30 -0.14 -23.35
CA GLN A 206 -3.23 0.99 -24.27
C GLN A 206 -4.63 1.34 -24.75
N PHE A 207 -5.01 2.61 -24.63
CA PHE A 207 -6.25 3.09 -25.22
C PHE A 207 -6.01 3.40 -26.69
N LEU A 208 -6.72 2.71 -27.57
CA LEU A 208 -6.63 2.93 -29.00
C LEU A 208 -7.73 3.91 -29.39
N VAL A 209 -7.32 5.16 -29.66
CA VAL A 209 -8.23 6.26 -29.99
C VAL A 209 -8.05 6.67 -31.46
N SER A 210 -9.10 7.19 -32.06
CA SER A 210 -9.17 7.75 -33.40
C SER A 210 -9.35 9.25 -33.26
N ASN A 211 -8.53 9.99 -34.00
CA ASN A 211 -8.59 11.44 -34.09
C ASN A 211 -9.00 11.83 -35.52
N GLU A 212 -10.10 12.57 -35.63
CA GLU A 212 -10.56 13.15 -36.89
C GLU A 212 -10.06 14.59 -37.01
N TYR A 213 -9.44 14.94 -38.13
CA TYR A 213 -8.87 16.26 -38.36
C TYR A 213 -8.92 16.63 -39.84
N PHE A 214 -8.78 17.91 -40.16
CA PHE A 214 -8.59 18.37 -41.54
C PHE A 214 -7.09 18.48 -41.84
N ASP A 215 -6.66 17.97 -42.98
CA ASP A 215 -5.31 18.24 -43.48
C ASP A 215 -5.18 19.66 -44.06
N GLU A 216 -4.00 19.98 -44.57
CA GLU A 216 -3.70 21.31 -45.15
C GLU A 216 -4.59 21.65 -46.36
N ASP A 217 -5.15 20.63 -47.03
CA ASP A 217 -6.05 20.75 -48.18
C ASP A 217 -7.53 20.72 -47.77
N TYR A 218 -7.82 20.85 -46.47
CA TYR A 218 -9.16 20.80 -45.89
C TYR A 218 -9.91 19.49 -46.18
N GLN A 219 -9.19 18.39 -46.42
CA GLN A 219 -9.80 17.06 -46.52
C GLN A 219 -9.90 16.44 -45.13
N GLN A 220 -11.06 15.84 -44.83
CA GLN A 220 -11.26 15.15 -43.56
C GLN A 220 -10.42 13.87 -43.56
N GLN A 221 -9.56 13.75 -42.55
CA GLN A 221 -8.70 12.60 -42.30
C GLN A 221 -9.04 11.99 -40.95
N SER A 222 -8.70 10.72 -40.77
CA SER A 222 -8.82 10.02 -39.50
C SER A 222 -7.56 9.22 -39.25
N LYS A 223 -6.99 9.37 -38.04
CA LYS A 223 -5.80 8.62 -37.65
C LYS A 223 -5.94 8.09 -36.25
N SER A 224 -5.59 6.82 -36.07
CA SER A 224 -5.56 6.22 -34.75
C SER A 224 -4.20 6.38 -34.07
N GLU A 225 -4.22 6.57 -32.76
CA GLU A 225 -3.07 6.56 -31.87
C GLU A 225 -3.34 5.66 -30.65
N ALA A 226 -2.28 5.03 -30.16
CA ALA A 226 -2.31 4.29 -28.91
C ALA A 226 -1.80 5.18 -27.77
N ILE A 227 -2.68 5.52 -26.83
CA ILE A 227 -2.31 6.23 -25.61
C ILE A 227 -1.79 5.21 -24.61
N ASP A 228 -0.56 5.41 -24.16
CA ASP A 228 0.04 4.58 -23.13
C ASP A 228 -0.58 4.88 -21.76
N SER A 229 -1.68 4.19 -21.47
CA SER A 229 -2.43 4.34 -20.23
C SER A 229 -1.81 3.60 -19.04
N SER A 230 -0.76 2.81 -19.27
CA SER A 230 0.05 2.22 -18.21
C SER A 230 0.61 3.28 -17.26
N ASN A 231 0.78 4.52 -17.74
CA ASN A 231 1.14 5.67 -16.91
C ASN A 231 0.09 6.00 -15.83
N TYR A 232 -1.21 5.90 -16.13
CA TYR A 232 -2.28 6.10 -15.14
C TYR A 232 -2.28 5.00 -14.09
N TRP A 233 -2.18 3.74 -14.54
CA TRP A 233 -2.07 2.60 -13.64
C TRP A 233 -0.84 2.72 -12.73
N ARG A 234 0.32 3.01 -13.32
CA ARG A 234 1.58 3.29 -12.61
C ARG A 234 1.40 4.40 -11.58
N GLY A 235 0.80 5.52 -11.97
CA GLY A 235 0.51 6.63 -11.06
C GLY A 235 -0.33 6.21 -9.86
N MET A 236 -1.39 5.41 -10.09
CA MET A 236 -2.22 4.87 -9.01
C MET A 236 -1.43 3.93 -8.07
N GLN A 237 -0.60 3.04 -8.62
CA GLN A 237 0.24 2.14 -7.81
C GLN A 237 1.25 2.92 -6.97
N ILE A 238 1.85 3.97 -7.54
CA ILE A 238 2.77 4.86 -6.82
C ILE A 238 2.05 5.54 -5.64
N GLN A 239 0.85 6.08 -5.83
CA GLN A 239 0.10 6.70 -4.74
C GLN A 239 -0.27 5.71 -3.63
N LYS A 240 -0.65 4.47 -3.99
CA LYS A 240 -0.87 3.38 -3.01
C LYS A 240 0.40 3.08 -2.23
N ALA A 241 1.53 2.95 -2.92
CA ALA A 241 2.83 2.68 -2.29
C ALA A 241 3.28 3.81 -1.36
N LYS A 242 3.09 5.09 -1.75
CA LYS A 242 3.36 6.26 -0.87
C LYS A 242 2.61 6.14 0.46
N GLN A 243 1.32 5.81 0.40
CA GLN A 243 0.51 5.63 1.61
C GLN A 243 1.02 4.48 2.48
N LEU A 244 1.42 3.36 1.89
CA LEU A 244 1.98 2.22 2.62
C LEU A 244 3.31 2.57 3.29
N ILE A 245 4.21 3.29 2.60
CA ILE A 245 5.48 3.75 3.16
C ILE A 245 5.24 4.65 4.37
N ILE A 246 4.40 5.68 4.21
CA ILE A 246 4.09 6.63 5.29
C ILE A 246 3.43 5.92 6.47
N LYS A 247 2.57 4.93 6.21
CA LYS A 247 1.95 4.11 7.25
C LYS A 247 2.93 3.18 7.94
N GLY A 248 4.16 3.01 7.46
CA GLY A 248 5.17 2.11 8.02
C GLY A 248 5.08 0.66 7.53
N LEU A 249 4.58 0.44 6.30
CA LEU A 249 4.49 -0.86 5.63
C LEU A 249 5.39 -0.90 4.38
N PRO A 250 6.72 -0.68 4.53
CA PRO A 250 7.64 -0.54 3.40
C PRO A 250 7.78 -1.82 2.56
N ALA A 251 7.59 -3.00 3.17
CA ALA A 251 7.69 -4.28 2.46
C ALA A 251 6.55 -4.47 1.46
N ALA A 252 5.32 -4.15 1.85
CA ALA A 252 4.16 -4.17 0.96
C ALA A 252 4.29 -3.10 -0.15
N ALA A 253 4.79 -1.91 0.20
CA ALA A 253 5.05 -0.87 -0.79
C ALA A 253 6.07 -1.31 -1.85
N LYS A 254 7.15 -1.98 -1.42
CA LYS A 254 8.16 -2.55 -2.32
C LYS A 254 7.56 -3.56 -3.29
N GLU A 255 6.67 -4.44 -2.82
CA GLU A 255 6.01 -5.43 -3.67
C GLU A 255 5.21 -4.75 -4.80
N ILE A 256 4.43 -3.72 -4.46
CA ILE A 256 3.69 -2.92 -5.45
C ILE A 256 4.62 -2.24 -6.46
N LEU A 257 5.76 -1.70 -5.99
CA LEU A 257 6.69 -0.94 -6.82
C LEU A 257 7.65 -1.81 -7.64
N THR A 258 7.64 -3.12 -7.46
CA THR A 258 8.51 -4.03 -8.20
C THR A 258 8.13 -4.02 -9.68
N GLY A 259 9.08 -3.65 -10.55
CA GLY A 259 8.84 -3.45 -11.98
C GLY A 259 8.22 -2.11 -12.36
N ILE A 260 8.00 -1.21 -11.40
CA ILE A 260 7.48 0.15 -11.63
C ILE A 260 8.54 1.21 -11.30
N ALA A 261 9.16 1.11 -10.11
CA ALA A 261 10.15 2.07 -9.65
C ALA A 261 11.56 1.75 -10.18
N ASN A 262 12.43 2.76 -10.19
CA ASN A 262 13.83 2.58 -10.55
C ASN A 262 14.61 1.81 -9.45
N GLU A 263 15.79 1.28 -9.83
CA GLU A 263 16.61 0.46 -8.94
C GLU A 263 17.04 1.19 -7.67
N GLN A 264 17.37 2.47 -7.76
CA GLN A 264 17.80 3.29 -6.62
C GLN A 264 16.71 3.41 -5.56
N THR A 265 15.47 3.65 -5.96
CA THR A 265 14.31 3.69 -5.07
C THR A 265 14.08 2.34 -4.41
N ILE A 266 14.18 1.24 -5.19
CA ILE A 266 14.04 -0.12 -4.65
C ILE A 266 15.14 -0.42 -3.62
N GLU A 267 16.37 0.03 -3.84
CA GLU A 267 17.47 -0.11 -2.89
C GLU A 267 17.19 0.67 -1.59
N GLN A 268 16.73 1.91 -1.67
CA GLN A 268 16.34 2.70 -0.49
C GLN A 268 15.21 2.02 0.30
N LEU A 269 14.20 1.49 -0.40
CA LEU A 269 13.12 0.72 0.23
C LEU A 269 13.64 -0.56 0.89
N ASN A 270 14.56 -1.29 0.26
CA ASN A 270 15.19 -2.46 0.86
C ASN A 270 15.90 -2.12 2.17
N GLN A 271 16.61 -0.98 2.24
CA GLN A 271 17.26 -0.55 3.47
C GLN A 271 16.25 -0.24 4.59
N ILE A 272 15.09 0.34 4.26
CA ILE A 272 14.02 0.58 5.22
C ILE A 272 13.34 -0.73 5.65
N VAL A 273 13.09 -1.65 4.72
CA VAL A 273 12.54 -2.98 5.02
C VAL A 273 13.47 -3.73 5.99
N ASP A 274 14.78 -3.71 5.72
CA ASP A 274 15.79 -4.32 6.59
C ASP A 274 15.81 -3.69 7.99
N LEU A 275 15.55 -2.38 8.10
CA LEU A 275 15.42 -1.67 9.38
C LEU A 275 14.16 -2.13 10.15
N PHE A 276 13.00 -2.19 9.49
CA PHE A 276 11.74 -2.63 10.12
C PHE A 276 11.81 -4.09 10.58
N ASN A 277 12.56 -4.93 9.86
CA ASN A 277 12.78 -6.33 10.21
C ASN A 277 13.96 -6.55 11.16
N ILE A 278 14.70 -5.50 11.54
CA ILE A 278 15.92 -5.57 12.37
C ILE A 278 16.90 -6.63 11.83
N LYS A 279 17.05 -6.70 10.50
CA LYS A 279 17.95 -7.68 9.84
C LYS A 279 19.42 -7.40 10.17
N ASN A 280 19.72 -6.13 10.41
CA ASN A 280 21.02 -5.63 10.85
C ASN A 280 20.83 -4.76 12.10
N SER A 281 21.93 -4.42 12.78
CA SER A 281 21.90 -3.37 13.82
C SER A 281 21.23 -2.11 13.28
N LEU A 282 20.29 -1.55 14.05
CA LEU A 282 19.50 -0.36 13.66
C LEU A 282 20.37 0.84 13.27
N VAL A 283 21.62 0.88 13.74
CA VAL A 283 22.62 1.89 13.41
C VAL A 283 23.97 1.23 13.15
N LYS A 284 24.74 1.77 12.20
CA LYS A 284 26.13 1.38 11.92
C LYS A 284 27.06 1.82 13.06
N GLY A 285 27.97 0.95 13.48
CA GLY A 285 28.96 1.24 14.53
C GLY A 285 29.33 -0.02 15.31
N GLN A 286 30.14 0.12 16.36
CA GLN A 286 30.45 -1.00 17.25
C GLN A 286 29.24 -1.32 18.15
N GLU A 287 28.87 -2.59 18.23
CA GLU A 287 27.61 -3.05 18.84
C GLU A 287 27.46 -2.75 20.33
N PHE A 288 28.57 -2.63 21.07
CA PHE A 288 28.56 -2.47 22.54
C PHE A 288 29.15 -1.13 23.00
N GLU A 289 29.25 -0.16 22.09
CA GLU A 289 29.62 1.22 22.43
C GLU A 289 28.40 2.08 22.76
N VAL A 290 28.56 2.96 23.74
CA VAL A 290 27.50 3.87 24.21
C VAL A 290 26.91 4.71 23.07
N LYS A 291 27.74 5.29 22.20
CA LYS A 291 27.28 6.14 21.10
C LYS A 291 26.38 5.38 20.12
N SER A 292 26.81 4.20 19.68
CA SER A 292 26.03 3.32 18.79
C SER A 292 24.74 2.85 19.47
N ALA A 293 24.81 2.51 20.77
CA ALA A 293 23.66 2.10 21.56
C ALA A 293 22.59 3.18 21.65
N VAL A 294 22.98 4.43 21.92
CA VAL A 294 22.06 5.57 21.93
C VAL A 294 21.41 5.77 20.57
N GLY A 295 22.17 5.65 19.47
CA GLY A 295 21.61 5.68 18.13
C GLY A 295 20.51 4.63 17.93
N ARG A 296 20.78 3.37 18.30
CA ARG A 296 19.80 2.28 18.23
C ARG A 296 18.56 2.55 19.09
N ILE A 297 18.73 3.07 20.31
CA ILE A 297 17.63 3.42 21.20
C ILE A 297 16.72 4.45 20.55
N VAL A 298 17.27 5.53 19.99
CA VAL A 298 16.45 6.59 19.38
C VAL A 298 15.73 6.08 18.13
N THR A 299 16.39 5.28 17.28
CA THR A 299 15.71 4.63 16.14
C THR A 299 14.62 3.66 16.59
N ALA A 300 14.86 2.89 17.65
CA ALA A 300 13.87 1.97 18.22
C ALA A 300 12.65 2.70 18.80
N LEU A 301 12.83 3.87 19.43
CA LEU A 301 11.72 4.69 19.92
C LEU A 301 10.76 5.08 18.80
N ASP A 302 11.28 5.48 17.63
CA ASP A 302 10.45 5.81 16.47
C ASP A 302 9.81 4.55 15.87
N LEU A 303 10.53 3.44 15.81
CA LEU A 303 10.02 2.18 15.26
C LEU A 303 8.87 1.59 16.10
N VAL A 304 9.00 1.60 17.43
CA VAL A 304 7.94 1.17 18.36
C VAL A 304 6.70 2.05 18.20
N GLU A 305 6.88 3.35 18.01
CA GLU A 305 5.77 4.28 17.77
C GLU A 305 4.96 3.87 16.54
N ILE A 306 5.65 3.59 15.43
CA ILE A 306 5.02 3.16 14.18
C ILE A 306 4.27 1.84 14.38
N PHE A 307 4.88 0.86 15.06
CA PHE A 307 4.22 -0.41 15.33
C PHE A 307 2.96 -0.26 16.19
N PHE A 308 2.98 0.57 17.22
CA PHE A 308 1.79 0.81 18.04
C PHE A 308 0.70 1.60 17.31
N LYS A 309 1.06 2.52 16.39
CA LYS A 309 0.08 3.17 15.48
C LYS A 309 -0.60 2.17 14.56
N GLN A 310 0.09 1.09 14.18
CA GLN A 310 -0.42 0.01 13.33
C GLN A 310 -1.07 -1.15 14.11
N GLU A 311 -1.16 -1.06 15.43
CA GLU A 311 -1.63 -2.17 16.30
C GLU A 311 -0.75 -3.44 16.23
N ASN A 312 0.50 -3.28 15.80
CA ASN A 312 1.49 -4.35 15.73
C ASN A 312 2.20 -4.54 17.08
N TYR A 313 1.45 -5.02 18.08
CA TYR A 313 1.86 -4.97 19.48
C TYR A 313 3.02 -5.88 19.86
N ILE A 314 3.13 -7.07 19.26
CA ILE A 314 4.19 -8.04 19.61
C ILE A 314 5.57 -7.44 19.28
N GLN A 315 5.73 -6.90 18.07
CA GLN A 315 6.95 -6.27 17.59
C GLN A 315 7.27 -5.04 18.45
N GLY A 316 6.28 -4.19 18.72
CA GLY A 316 6.44 -3.02 19.57
C GLY A 316 6.90 -3.37 20.99
N VAL A 317 6.25 -4.34 21.64
CA VAL A 317 6.60 -4.80 23.00
C VAL A 317 8.00 -5.44 23.02
N ALA A 318 8.33 -6.29 22.06
CA ALA A 318 9.63 -6.96 22.00
C ALA A 318 10.79 -5.95 21.89
N ILE A 319 10.67 -4.99 20.98
CA ILE A 319 11.69 -3.96 20.76
C ILE A 319 11.79 -3.03 21.98
N LEU A 320 10.64 -2.64 22.55
CA LEU A 320 10.59 -1.78 23.72
C LEU A 320 11.34 -2.39 24.92
N ASN A 321 11.19 -3.68 25.17
CA ASN A 321 11.94 -4.38 26.23
C ASN A 321 13.45 -4.36 25.97
N ALA A 322 13.88 -4.74 24.76
CA ALA A 322 15.30 -4.77 24.40
C ALA A 322 15.94 -3.37 24.47
N MET A 323 15.19 -2.34 24.09
CA MET A 323 15.61 -0.94 24.15
C MET A 323 15.80 -0.46 25.60
N GLN A 324 14.89 -0.82 26.51
CA GLN A 324 15.00 -0.47 27.93
C GLN A 324 16.26 -1.08 28.57
N GLU A 325 16.51 -2.35 28.30
CA GLU A 325 17.73 -3.03 28.74
C GLU A 325 18.98 -2.37 28.14
N THR A 326 18.96 -2.01 26.86
CA THR A 326 20.08 -1.30 26.21
C THR A 326 20.33 0.06 26.86
N PHE A 327 19.28 0.77 27.27
CA PHE A 327 19.39 2.06 27.97
C PHE A 327 20.04 1.93 29.33
N LEU A 328 19.65 0.95 30.15
CA LEU A 328 20.26 0.73 31.47
C LEU A 328 21.77 0.58 31.36
N LYS A 329 22.23 -0.26 30.43
CA LYS A 329 23.65 -0.50 30.17
C LYS A 329 24.37 0.76 29.72
N ALA A 330 23.82 1.46 28.74
CA ALA A 330 24.41 2.69 28.22
C ALA A 330 24.47 3.80 29.28
N ALA A 331 23.43 3.93 30.10
CA ALA A 331 23.33 4.94 31.16
C ALA A 331 24.32 4.69 32.29
N ILE A 332 24.50 3.44 32.74
CA ILE A 332 25.48 3.09 33.77
C ILE A 332 26.90 3.35 33.26
N ILE A 333 27.25 2.84 32.08
CA ILE A 333 28.62 2.98 31.52
C ILE A 333 29.00 4.45 31.33
N SER A 334 28.04 5.30 30.94
CA SER A 334 28.29 6.72 30.67
C SER A 334 28.48 7.57 31.92
N GLN A 335 28.19 7.04 33.12
CA GLN A 335 28.30 7.81 34.35
C GLN A 335 29.76 8.02 34.77
N ASN A 336 30.01 9.18 35.37
CA ASN A 336 31.26 9.55 35.99
C ASN A 336 31.00 9.93 37.45
N LYS A 337 31.75 9.35 38.38
CA LYS A 337 31.59 9.54 39.83
C LYS A 337 32.89 9.92 40.48
N LYS A 338 32.80 10.71 41.55
CA LYS A 338 33.97 11.05 42.36
C LYS A 338 34.08 10.09 43.53
N ILE A 339 35.26 9.50 43.71
CA ILE A 339 35.64 8.73 44.89
C ILE A 339 36.90 9.38 45.46
N ASN A 340 36.86 9.86 46.70
CA ASN A 340 37.97 10.57 47.35
C ASN A 340 38.56 11.70 46.46
N ASP A 341 37.68 12.52 45.88
CA ASP A 341 37.99 13.59 44.91
C ASP A 341 38.54 13.16 43.54
N TYR A 342 38.76 11.87 43.29
CA TYR A 342 39.16 11.35 41.99
C TYR A 342 37.96 11.01 41.10
N PRO A 343 37.90 11.53 39.86
CA PRO A 343 36.86 11.16 38.90
C PRO A 343 37.11 9.75 38.37
N ILE A 344 36.09 8.91 38.46
CA ILE A 344 36.07 7.54 37.97
C ILE A 344 34.94 7.41 36.98
N GLN A 345 35.32 7.11 35.73
CA GLN A 345 34.37 6.69 34.71
C GLN A 345 33.97 5.23 34.96
N LEU A 346 32.67 4.95 34.95
CA LEU A 346 32.18 3.60 35.22
C LEU A 346 32.56 2.61 34.11
N SER A 347 32.80 3.07 32.89
CA SER A 347 33.44 2.28 31.82
C SER A 347 34.78 1.64 32.22
N ASN A 348 35.47 2.15 33.25
CA ASN A 348 36.70 1.55 33.77
C ASN A 348 36.44 0.37 34.72
N ILE A 349 35.24 0.26 35.28
CA ILE A 349 34.84 -0.74 36.28
C ILE A 349 33.90 -1.79 35.66
N VAL A 350 33.05 -1.39 34.72
CA VAL A 350 32.14 -2.29 34.02
C VAL A 350 32.54 -2.48 32.56
N GLY A 351 32.24 -3.66 32.02
CA GLY A 351 32.32 -3.97 30.60
C GLY A 351 30.95 -4.36 30.06
N TRP A 352 30.77 -4.21 28.74
CA TRP A 352 29.55 -4.63 28.05
C TRP A 352 29.92 -5.44 26.81
N ASP A 353 29.30 -6.61 26.68
CA ASP A 353 29.39 -7.46 25.51
C ASP A 353 28.03 -8.09 25.15
N LYS A 354 28.04 -9.06 24.25
CA LYS A 354 26.86 -9.81 23.81
C LYS A 354 26.11 -10.53 24.93
N PHE A 355 26.73 -10.78 26.07
CA PHE A 355 26.11 -11.46 27.20
C PHE A 355 25.47 -10.48 28.19
N GLY A 356 25.86 -9.21 28.20
CA GLY A 356 25.26 -8.17 29.02
C GLY A 356 26.30 -7.23 29.64
N LEU A 357 25.85 -6.43 30.62
CA LEU A 357 26.74 -5.63 31.45
C LEU A 357 27.34 -6.52 32.54
N PHE A 358 28.65 -6.39 32.73
CA PHE A 358 29.37 -7.16 33.74
C PHE A 358 30.39 -6.29 34.46
N ILE A 359 30.73 -6.68 35.69
CA ILE A 359 31.83 -6.06 36.43
C ILE A 359 33.15 -6.65 35.93
N LYS A 360 34.13 -5.80 35.63
CA LYS A 360 35.48 -6.20 35.23
C LYS A 360 36.18 -6.98 36.35
N SER A 361 37.19 -7.76 35.97
CA SER A 361 37.97 -8.53 36.95
C SER A 361 38.71 -7.62 37.93
N GLN A 362 39.01 -8.13 39.12
CA GLN A 362 39.78 -7.38 40.12
C GLN A 362 41.14 -6.94 39.55
N ASN A 363 41.76 -7.77 38.72
CA ASN A 363 43.04 -7.47 38.05
C ASN A 363 42.94 -6.33 37.04
N GLU A 364 41.81 -6.17 36.36
CA GLU A 364 41.58 -5.05 35.44
C GLU A 364 41.32 -3.75 36.21
N ILE A 365 40.54 -3.82 37.31
CA ILE A 365 40.23 -2.64 38.12
C ILE A 365 41.50 -2.16 38.87
N LYS A 366 42.33 -3.08 39.38
CA LYS A 366 43.60 -2.75 40.07
C LYS A 366 44.63 -2.05 39.19
N LYS A 367 44.52 -2.14 37.85
CA LYS A 367 45.41 -1.42 36.92
C LYS A 367 45.12 0.08 36.85
N LEU A 368 43.99 0.53 37.39
CA LEU A 368 43.64 1.94 37.41
C LEU A 368 44.46 2.68 38.48
N PRO A 369 45.01 3.87 38.16
CA PRO A 369 45.86 4.62 39.08
C PRO A 369 45.07 5.13 40.31
N ASN A 370 45.74 5.17 41.48
CA ASN A 370 45.25 5.76 42.74
C ASN A 370 44.01 5.11 43.36
N LEU A 371 43.80 3.80 43.16
CA LEU A 371 42.59 3.11 43.59
C LEU A 371 42.85 2.11 44.73
N GLN A 372 41.96 2.18 45.74
CA GLN A 372 41.84 1.22 46.85
C GLN A 372 41.31 -0.15 46.34
N ASP A 373 41.08 -1.11 47.25
CA ASP A 373 40.50 -2.41 46.92
C ASP A 373 39.23 -2.26 46.04
N PRO A 374 39.10 -2.96 44.90
CA PRO A 374 37.91 -2.93 44.05
C PRO A 374 36.57 -3.09 44.78
N LEU A 375 36.54 -3.81 45.90
CA LEU A 375 35.35 -3.92 46.75
C LEU A 375 34.96 -2.59 47.40
N ASP A 376 35.93 -1.82 47.87
CA ASP A 376 35.68 -0.52 48.49
C ASP A 376 35.18 0.49 47.46
N ILE A 377 35.66 0.40 46.22
CA ILE A 377 35.18 1.21 45.11
C ILE A 377 33.70 0.89 44.82
N LEU A 378 33.35 -0.38 44.68
CA LEU A 378 31.97 -0.79 44.42
C LEU A 378 31.02 -0.36 45.55
N LYS A 379 31.45 -0.49 46.81
CA LYS A 379 30.68 0.00 47.98
C LYS A 379 30.48 1.51 47.93
N GLN A 380 31.52 2.29 47.61
CA GLN A 380 31.45 3.75 47.51
C GLN A 380 30.58 4.22 46.33
N LEU A 381 30.56 3.46 45.24
CA LEU A 381 29.64 3.65 44.11
C LEU A 381 28.21 3.16 44.42
N LYS A 382 27.94 2.75 45.66
CA LYS A 382 26.67 2.21 46.11
C LYS A 382 26.13 1.12 45.18
N PHE A 383 27.03 0.24 44.76
CA PHE A 383 26.62 -0.95 44.04
C PHE A 383 25.56 -1.69 44.86
N PRO A 384 24.40 -2.07 44.28
CA PRO A 384 23.29 -2.66 45.01
C PRO A 384 23.72 -3.90 45.81
N ASN A 385 23.09 -4.08 46.98
CA ASN A 385 23.37 -5.11 47.98
C ASN A 385 24.75 -5.00 48.65
N SER A 386 24.89 -4.02 49.55
CA SER A 386 26.02 -3.92 50.49
C SER A 386 25.83 -4.76 51.78
N ASP A 387 24.70 -5.46 51.94
CA ASP A 387 24.41 -6.23 53.15
C ASP A 387 25.17 -7.57 53.15
N LEU A 388 26.04 -7.76 54.15
CA LEU A 388 27.04 -8.85 54.25
C LEU A 388 26.45 -10.27 54.28
N ARG A 389 25.12 -10.42 54.30
CA ARG A 389 24.45 -11.73 54.41
C ARG A 389 23.92 -12.28 53.10
N ASP A 390 23.85 -11.48 52.03
CA ASP A 390 23.33 -11.97 50.75
C ASP A 390 24.31 -11.84 49.58
N SER A 391 24.50 -12.99 48.94
CA SER A 391 24.67 -13.18 47.51
C SER A 391 25.70 -12.28 46.79
N ASP A 392 25.35 -11.09 46.28
CA ASP A 392 25.91 -10.61 45.00
C ASP A 392 27.38 -10.16 45.04
N VAL A 393 27.80 -9.40 46.06
CA VAL A 393 29.20 -9.00 46.24
C VAL A 393 30.06 -10.21 46.63
N LYS A 394 29.54 -11.09 47.50
CA LYS A 394 30.20 -12.36 47.87
C LYS A 394 30.25 -13.37 46.71
N TYR A 395 29.25 -13.37 45.83
CA TYR A 395 29.22 -14.15 44.62
C TYR A 395 30.24 -13.57 43.65
N TRP A 396 30.31 -12.25 43.46
CA TRP A 396 31.37 -11.63 42.68
C TRP A 396 32.75 -12.07 43.20
N GLU A 397 33.01 -11.97 44.51
CA GLU A 397 34.24 -12.48 45.15
C GLU A 397 34.47 -13.98 44.87
N LYS A 398 33.43 -14.81 44.97
CA LYS A 398 33.49 -16.26 44.68
C LYS A 398 33.75 -16.56 43.19
N TYR A 399 33.19 -15.76 42.29
CA TYR A 399 33.34 -15.86 40.83
C TYR A 399 34.74 -15.40 40.38
N GLN A 400 35.39 -14.45 41.07
CA GLN A 400 36.78 -14.06 40.76
C GLN A 400 37.77 -15.22 40.89
N ASN A 401 37.47 -16.22 41.74
CA ASN A 401 38.31 -17.40 41.93
C ASN A 401 38.13 -18.46 40.81
N GLN A 402 37.15 -18.27 39.92
CA GLN A 402 36.91 -19.12 38.75
C GLN A 402 37.42 -18.37 37.50
N ARG A 403 38.46 -18.91 36.86
CA ARG A 403 39.27 -18.20 35.84
C ARG A 403 38.52 -17.71 34.58
N ASP A 404 37.25 -18.05 34.38
CA ASP A 404 36.50 -17.78 33.14
C ASP A 404 35.09 -17.18 33.30
N THR A 405 34.68 -16.75 34.51
CA THR A 405 33.30 -16.27 34.74
C THR A 405 33.20 -14.75 34.87
N LYS A 406 32.42 -14.11 33.99
CA LYS A 406 32.02 -12.70 34.11
C LYS A 406 30.82 -12.57 35.04
N PHE A 407 30.87 -11.65 36.00
CA PHE A 407 29.74 -11.36 36.88
C PHE A 407 28.74 -10.45 36.16
N LYS A 408 27.70 -11.07 35.58
CA LYS A 408 26.64 -10.38 34.83
C LYS A 408 25.63 -9.74 35.78
N LEU A 409 25.22 -8.52 35.45
CA LEU A 409 24.16 -7.81 36.15
C LEU A 409 22.79 -8.17 35.57
N SER A 410 21.79 -8.34 36.44
CA SER A 410 20.39 -8.43 36.03
C SER A 410 19.80 -7.02 35.84
N ASN A 411 18.74 -6.91 35.03
CA ASN A 411 18.07 -5.62 34.79
C ASN A 411 17.56 -4.97 36.09
N SER A 412 17.15 -5.78 37.08
CA SER A 412 16.77 -5.31 38.41
C SER A 412 17.92 -4.61 39.13
N THR A 413 19.10 -5.24 39.14
CA THR A 413 20.31 -4.72 39.76
C THR A 413 20.83 -3.50 39.00
N GLU A 414 20.79 -3.53 37.67
CA GLU A 414 21.14 -2.37 36.83
C GLU A 414 20.27 -1.16 37.16
N LEU A 415 18.94 -1.32 37.24
CA LEU A 415 18.03 -0.22 37.58
C LEU A 415 18.29 0.33 38.99
N GLN A 416 18.40 -0.55 39.99
CA GLN A 416 18.67 -0.15 41.37
C GLN A 416 19.99 0.63 41.47
N TRP A 417 21.03 0.15 40.78
CA TRP A 417 22.31 0.84 40.78
C TRP A 417 22.23 2.20 40.09
N LEU A 418 21.54 2.28 38.95
CA LEU A 418 21.37 3.51 38.21
C LEU A 418 20.67 4.59 39.05
N CYS A 419 19.65 4.21 39.84
CA CYS A 419 18.97 5.10 40.78
C CYS A 419 19.88 5.62 41.89
N GLU A 420 20.78 4.79 42.43
CA GLU A 420 21.79 5.24 43.41
C GLU A 420 22.85 6.15 42.78
N LEU A 421 23.23 5.85 41.53
CA LEU A 421 24.16 6.68 40.77
C LEU A 421 23.53 8.03 40.39
N ARG A 422 22.22 8.13 40.20
CA ARG A 422 21.55 9.40 39.86
C ARG A 422 20.23 9.51 40.61
N GLN A 423 20.26 10.11 41.79
CA GLN A 423 19.08 10.28 42.66
C GLN A 423 17.99 11.18 42.06
N ASP A 424 18.35 12.01 41.07
CA ASP A 424 17.43 12.84 40.29
C ASP A 424 16.72 12.06 39.18
N PHE A 425 17.16 10.84 38.87
CA PHE A 425 16.51 9.96 37.91
C PHE A 425 15.25 9.32 38.51
N LYS A 426 14.15 9.41 37.78
CA LYS A 426 12.89 8.73 38.08
C LYS A 426 12.54 7.82 36.92
N ALA A 427 12.50 6.53 37.19
CA ALA A 427 12.06 5.55 36.20
C ALA A 427 10.56 5.71 35.93
N TRP A 428 10.14 5.42 34.70
CA TRP A 428 8.72 5.37 34.34
C TRP A 428 8.13 4.00 34.66
N GLY A 429 6.80 3.92 34.74
CA GLY A 429 6.08 2.74 35.23
C GLY A 429 6.49 1.43 34.56
N LEU A 430 6.60 1.43 33.22
CA LEU A 430 7.03 0.23 32.50
C LEU A 430 8.50 -0.16 32.79
N LEU A 431 9.44 0.78 32.90
CA LEU A 431 10.83 0.43 33.20
C LEU A 431 10.94 -0.21 34.58
N GLU A 432 10.28 0.39 35.58
CA GLU A 432 10.22 -0.17 36.93
C GLU A 432 9.59 -1.57 36.91
N TRP A 433 8.46 -1.71 36.22
CA TRP A 433 7.79 -2.99 36.06
C TRP A 433 8.72 -4.03 35.43
N SER A 434 9.36 -3.71 34.31
CA SER A 434 10.25 -4.62 33.56
C SER A 434 11.47 -5.11 34.34
N CYS A 435 11.86 -4.37 35.38
CA CYS A 435 13.04 -4.64 36.19
C CYS A 435 12.70 -5.25 37.56
N GLN A 436 11.43 -5.52 37.88
CA GLN A 436 11.06 -6.20 39.12
C GLN A 436 11.26 -7.73 39.00
N TYR A 437 11.71 -8.36 40.09
CA TYR A 437 11.76 -9.82 40.18
C TYR A 437 10.34 -10.37 40.19
N ARG A 438 9.99 -11.21 39.20
CA ARG A 438 8.60 -11.65 38.98
C ARG A 438 8.50 -13.09 38.47
N LYS A 439 7.33 -13.71 38.66
CA LYS A 439 6.96 -14.96 38.00
C LYS A 439 6.84 -14.69 36.51
N THR A 440 7.46 -15.55 35.70
CA THR A 440 7.55 -15.40 34.25
C THR A 440 6.20 -15.40 33.53
N GLU A 441 5.16 -15.94 34.16
CA GLU A 441 3.81 -16.13 33.60
C GLU A 441 2.97 -14.84 33.54
N ASP A 442 3.27 -13.84 34.37
CA ASP A 442 2.50 -12.58 34.48
C ASP A 442 3.06 -11.47 33.57
N ASP A 443 4.19 -11.70 32.90
CA ASP A 443 4.82 -10.72 32.02
C ASP A 443 4.23 -10.82 30.61
N LEU A 444 3.55 -9.77 30.14
CA LEU A 444 2.98 -9.70 28.80
C LEU A 444 4.01 -10.02 27.70
N ARG A 445 5.26 -9.60 27.86
CA ARG A 445 6.33 -9.95 26.92
C ARG A 445 6.48 -11.48 26.82
N ASN A 446 6.48 -12.17 27.95
CA ASN A 446 6.62 -13.62 27.97
C ASN A 446 5.36 -14.32 27.48
N GLN A 447 4.18 -13.80 27.82
CA GLN A 447 2.91 -14.31 27.29
C GLN A 447 2.87 -14.24 25.76
N LEU A 448 3.31 -13.13 25.18
CA LEU A 448 3.36 -12.93 23.73
C LEU A 448 4.46 -13.78 23.07
N LEU A 449 5.70 -13.77 23.60
CA LEU A 449 6.87 -14.34 22.92
C LEU A 449 7.15 -15.81 23.28
N HIS A 450 6.78 -16.26 24.47
CA HIS A 450 7.04 -17.63 24.93
C HIS A 450 5.78 -18.50 24.93
N ASN A 451 4.60 -17.91 25.14
CA ASN A 451 3.34 -18.66 25.20
C ASN A 451 2.44 -18.45 23.96
N LEU A 452 2.85 -17.59 23.01
CA LEU A 452 2.11 -17.29 21.77
C LEU A 452 0.65 -16.88 22.02
N LEU A 453 0.39 -16.19 23.14
CA LEU A 453 -0.94 -15.67 23.44
C LEU A 453 -1.21 -14.40 22.62
N GLY A 454 -2.47 -14.21 22.20
CA GLY A 454 -2.92 -12.95 21.64
C GLY A 454 -2.95 -11.85 22.71
N VAL A 455 -3.07 -10.59 22.28
CA VAL A 455 -3.18 -9.43 23.19
C VAL A 455 -4.18 -8.43 22.65
N ASN A 456 -4.93 -7.79 23.56
CA ASN A 456 -5.82 -6.68 23.24
C ASN A 456 -5.20 -5.31 23.58
N GLN A 457 -5.81 -4.24 23.08
CA GLN A 457 -5.33 -2.88 23.25
C GLN A 457 -5.22 -2.46 24.74
N GLN A 458 -6.17 -2.87 25.58
CA GLN A 458 -6.17 -2.56 27.00
C GLN A 458 -4.98 -3.22 27.71
N GLU A 459 -4.68 -4.48 27.43
CA GLU A 459 -3.55 -5.20 28.04
C GLU A 459 -2.22 -4.53 27.70
N VAL A 460 -2.03 -4.08 26.46
CA VAL A 460 -0.82 -3.35 26.05
C VAL A 460 -0.76 -1.98 26.72
N ARG A 461 -1.87 -1.25 26.81
CA ARG A 461 -1.93 0.04 27.51
C ARG A 461 -1.54 -0.14 28.98
N ASP A 462 -2.14 -1.10 29.67
CA ASP A 462 -1.88 -1.33 31.09
C ASP A 462 -0.43 -1.79 31.31
N TYR A 463 0.12 -2.59 30.39
CA TYR A 463 1.54 -2.93 30.35
C TYR A 463 2.44 -1.69 30.24
N LEU A 464 2.17 -0.78 29.30
CA LEU A 464 2.93 0.47 29.12
C LEU A 464 2.89 1.37 30.36
N LEU A 465 1.82 1.28 31.15
CA LEU A 465 1.62 1.98 32.41
C LEU A 465 2.20 1.21 33.62
N GLY A 466 2.87 0.08 33.38
CA GLY A 466 3.50 -0.77 34.39
C GLY A 466 2.50 -1.46 35.31
N TYR A 467 1.27 -1.71 34.84
CA TYR A 467 0.14 -2.28 35.60
C TYR A 467 -0.17 -1.55 36.91
N LYS A 468 0.15 -0.26 36.99
CA LYS A 468 -0.13 0.55 38.18
C LYS A 468 -1.52 1.17 38.07
N ASP A 469 -2.45 0.74 38.93
CA ASP A 469 -3.81 1.29 39.01
C ASP A 469 -3.87 2.82 39.06
N THR A 470 -2.97 3.45 39.81
CA THR A 470 -2.89 4.91 39.92
C THR A 470 -2.47 5.56 38.60
N SER A 471 -1.58 4.93 37.85
CA SER A 471 -1.14 5.41 36.53
C SER A 471 -2.23 5.18 35.49
N ILE A 472 -2.91 4.04 35.52
CA ILE A 472 -4.05 3.71 34.66
C ILE A 472 -5.19 4.72 34.88
N LYS A 473 -5.61 4.93 36.12
CA LYS A 473 -6.68 5.90 36.44
C LYS A 473 -6.30 7.33 36.05
N ARG A 474 -5.06 7.75 36.31
CA ARG A 474 -4.55 9.07 35.90
C ARG A 474 -4.56 9.23 34.38
N PHE A 475 -4.04 8.23 33.66
CA PHE A 475 -4.00 8.22 32.20
C PHE A 475 -5.42 8.31 31.63
N LEU A 476 -6.32 7.41 32.03
CA LEU A 476 -7.71 7.39 31.56
C LEU A 476 -8.48 8.68 31.89
N GLY A 477 -8.18 9.34 33.01
CA GLY A 477 -8.76 10.65 33.34
C GLY A 477 -8.17 11.82 32.54
N SER A 478 -6.98 11.65 31.95
CA SER A 478 -6.27 12.70 31.20
C SER A 478 -6.46 12.62 29.69
N ILE A 479 -6.76 11.43 29.15
CA ILE A 479 -7.04 11.29 27.72
C ILE A 479 -8.40 11.92 27.38
N LYS A 480 -8.47 12.63 26.26
CA LYS A 480 -9.74 13.14 25.75
C LYS A 480 -10.63 11.93 25.44
N GLN A 481 -11.87 11.91 25.95
CA GLN A 481 -12.88 10.92 25.54
C GLN A 481 -12.93 10.93 24.00
N LYS A 482 -12.49 9.84 23.35
CA LYS A 482 -12.20 9.64 21.91
C LYS A 482 -10.73 9.71 21.45
N ALA A 483 -9.74 9.32 22.25
CA ALA A 483 -8.44 8.97 21.67
C ALA A 483 -8.61 7.77 20.72
N ILE A 484 -8.26 7.93 19.44
CA ILE A 484 -8.42 6.90 18.40
C ILE A 484 -7.52 5.68 18.67
N ASN A 485 -6.41 5.86 19.40
CA ASN A 485 -5.52 4.77 19.78
C ASN A 485 -4.90 5.02 21.18
N GLU A 486 -5.45 4.37 22.21
CA GLU A 486 -5.02 4.53 23.61
C GLU A 486 -3.58 4.04 23.85
N VAL A 487 -3.16 2.99 23.13
CA VAL A 487 -1.80 2.42 23.26
C VAL A 487 -0.76 3.40 22.76
N TYR A 488 -1.00 4.03 21.61
CA TYR A 488 -0.11 5.06 21.08
C TYR A 488 0.04 6.23 22.07
N GLU A 489 -1.07 6.72 22.63
CA GLU A 489 -1.02 7.82 23.60
C GLU A 489 -0.30 7.41 24.89
N ALA A 490 -0.57 6.21 25.43
CA ALA A 490 0.12 5.69 26.60
C ALA A 490 1.63 5.57 26.34
N TYR A 491 2.01 5.02 25.19
CA TYR A 491 3.41 4.91 24.80
C TYR A 491 4.07 6.29 24.69
N HIS A 492 3.44 7.23 23.98
CA HIS A 492 4.02 8.54 23.76
C HIS A 492 4.21 9.30 25.09
N GLN A 493 3.17 9.36 25.92
CA GLN A 493 3.14 10.18 27.13
C GLN A 493 3.90 9.55 28.30
N GLU A 494 3.76 8.25 28.50
CA GLU A 494 4.23 7.55 29.71
C GLU A 494 5.49 6.72 29.47
N VAL A 495 5.93 6.58 28.22
CA VAL A 495 7.17 5.87 27.86
C VAL A 495 8.12 6.75 27.05
N LYS A 496 7.81 7.12 25.81
CA LYS A 496 8.74 7.82 24.89
C LYS A 496 9.21 9.16 25.47
N LEU A 497 8.30 10.01 25.97
CA LEU A 497 8.67 11.30 26.56
C LEU A 497 9.54 11.17 27.83
N PRO A 498 9.18 10.34 28.84
CA PRO A 498 10.06 10.04 29.97
C PRO A 498 11.42 9.47 29.57
N PHE A 499 11.46 8.59 28.57
CA PHE A 499 12.69 7.98 28.07
C PHE A 499 13.63 9.04 27.48
N LEU A 500 13.13 9.91 26.61
CA LEU A 500 13.92 11.01 26.03
C LEU A 500 14.42 11.98 27.11
N LYS A 501 13.60 12.27 28.13
CA LYS A 501 14.04 13.07 29.30
C LYS A 501 15.18 12.38 30.05
N ALA A 502 15.11 11.07 30.25
CA ALA A 502 16.17 10.30 30.88
C ALA A 502 17.46 10.32 30.05
N LEU A 503 17.38 10.12 28.73
CA LEU A 503 18.56 10.22 27.85
C LEU A 503 19.27 11.58 27.97
N LYS A 504 18.51 12.68 28.04
CA LYS A 504 19.07 14.01 28.28
C LYS A 504 19.70 14.12 29.67
N LEU A 505 19.02 13.61 30.70
CA LEU A 505 19.50 13.63 32.09
C LEU A 505 20.87 12.96 32.25
N PHE A 506 21.09 11.87 31.52
CA PHE A 506 22.35 11.13 31.50
C PHE A 506 23.38 11.68 30.49
N GLY A 507 23.10 12.80 29.82
CA GLY A 507 23.98 13.40 28.82
C GLY A 507 24.18 12.54 27.56
N LEU A 508 23.33 11.54 27.35
CA LEU A 508 23.40 10.60 26.24
C LEU A 508 22.83 11.19 24.95
N TRP A 509 21.90 12.14 25.07
CA TRP A 509 21.21 12.74 23.93
C TRP A 509 21.09 14.25 24.11
N LYS A 510 21.43 15.02 23.06
CA LYS A 510 21.46 16.50 23.10
C LYS A 510 20.46 17.16 22.12
N ASP A 511 19.96 16.43 21.13
CA ASP A 511 19.11 17.01 20.09
C ASP A 511 17.63 17.03 20.50
N GLU A 512 17.06 18.22 20.64
CA GLU A 512 15.60 18.41 20.68
C GLU A 512 14.96 18.46 19.29
N ALA A 513 15.78 18.69 18.26
CA ALA A 513 15.29 19.17 16.96
C ALA A 513 14.67 18.11 16.05
N ASN A 514 14.71 16.82 16.38
CA ASN A 514 14.23 15.76 15.48
C ASN A 514 13.59 14.60 16.24
N ASN A 515 12.46 14.87 16.90
CA ASN A 515 11.51 13.79 17.21
C ASN A 515 10.99 13.22 15.87
N ASN A 516 10.95 11.90 15.73
CA ASN A 516 10.39 11.18 14.57
C ASN A 516 11.24 11.24 13.28
N LYS A 517 12.56 11.03 13.40
CA LYS A 517 13.48 10.94 12.23
C LYS A 517 13.04 9.88 11.23
N LEU A 518 12.51 8.75 11.73
CA LEU A 518 12.07 7.67 10.87
C LEU A 518 10.83 8.06 10.04
N GLU A 519 9.85 8.75 10.64
CA GLU A 519 8.66 9.21 9.91
C GLU A 519 9.01 10.23 8.83
N ILE A 520 9.92 11.16 9.12
CA ILE A 520 10.44 12.13 8.14
C ILE A 520 11.09 11.38 6.97
N LYS A 521 11.97 10.41 7.27
CA LYS A 521 12.63 9.61 6.24
C LYS A 521 11.63 8.80 5.38
N LEU A 522 10.59 8.23 5.99
CA LEU A 522 9.53 7.53 5.25
C LEU A 522 8.79 8.49 4.32
N LYS A 523 8.49 9.70 4.79
CA LYS A 523 7.86 10.74 3.98
C LYS A 523 8.75 11.18 2.82
N GLU A 524 10.04 11.42 3.05
CA GLU A 524 11.01 11.76 2.00
C GLU A 524 11.08 10.69 0.91
N ILE A 525 11.12 9.41 1.29
CA ILE A 525 11.11 8.30 0.33
C ILE A 525 9.79 8.29 -0.45
N ALA A 526 8.65 8.43 0.22
CA ALA A 526 7.35 8.48 -0.45
C ALA A 526 7.26 9.67 -1.43
N ASP A 527 7.70 10.85 -1.01
CA ASP A 527 7.66 12.07 -1.83
C ASP A 527 8.58 11.96 -3.05
N SER A 528 9.67 11.19 -2.96
CA SER A 528 10.60 10.94 -4.08
C SER A 528 10.06 10.04 -5.20
N LEU A 529 8.96 9.30 -4.98
CA LEU A 529 8.36 8.46 -6.03
C LEU A 529 7.62 9.33 -7.06
N VAL A 530 7.99 9.16 -8.34
CA VAL A 530 7.42 9.85 -9.52
C VAL A 530 6.72 8.88 -10.46
#